data_AF-A0A7K2NVE7-F1
#
_entry.id   AF-A0A7K2NVE7-F1
#
_cell.length_a   1.000
_cell.length_b   1.000
_cell.length_c   1.000
_cell.angle_alpha   90.00
_cell.angle_beta   90.00
_cell.angle_gamma   90.00
#
_symmetry.space_group_name_H-M   'P 1'
#
loop_
_entity.id
_entity.type
_entity.pdbx_description
1 polymer ?
#
loop_
_entity_poly.entity_id
_entity_poly.type
_entity_poly.pdbx_seq_one_letter_code
_entity_poly.pdbx_strand_id
1 'polypeptide(L)'
;MKRSLPDAAASAPLRGPRPQETAGLLRTLGELFVRGLPVDWQAVSGASPGPFAQLPTYAFDRRRYWLSPKPPARTEGLGFVEADHPLLSARMELPDNGTVILTGSVSRDAPRWLADHTVAGSVLAPGTLFAELALRAAAETGADTVRELVIQTPLVLPDRGSLTLQALARPTGEVVVSARADEPKAPWVVHARGTVATTGREAPPETGTWPPADAVPIDPGDAYDRLAGRGLDYGPAFRGLRAVWRHGDEVLAEVALPTDAGTAPTGYGLHPALLDSALQAWLIGTGREAADVPFAWEGVVLHRAGADRLRVRLTPVGPDGLSVAVYDVPGRPVLTAESVRLRPMSTPAGRLRELAWIPLDPGPAAPAEAPDDVVVLDGFPPGADVVSRVHAATRTVLDALTEPSRRRLVIVTHGAVGLPGEDVPDLAGAAVWGLVRSAQ
;
A
#
# COMPACT_ATOMS: atom_id res chain seq x y z
N MET A 1 45.99 -37.58 62.54
CA MET A 1 45.92 -36.12 62.34
C MET A 1 47.14 -35.65 61.54
N LYS A 2 47.00 -35.53 60.21
CA LYS A 2 47.80 -34.67 59.34
C LYS A 2 46.87 -34.24 58.20
N ARG A 3 46.25 -33.07 58.35
CA ARG A 3 45.41 -32.43 57.32
C ARG A 3 46.36 -31.92 56.23
N SER A 4 46.21 -32.43 55.00
CA SER A 4 46.81 -31.81 53.82
C SER A 4 45.99 -30.58 53.45
N LEU A 5 46.66 -29.43 53.26
CA LEU A 5 46.02 -28.25 52.69
C LEU A 5 45.71 -28.54 51.20
N PRO A 6 44.56 -28.06 50.66
CA PRO A 6 44.26 -28.13 49.22
C PRO A 6 45.29 -27.33 48.44
N ASP A 7 45.59 -27.76 47.20
CA ASP A 7 46.63 -27.25 46.28
C ASP A 7 46.89 -25.73 46.42
N ALA A 8 47.75 -25.40 47.38
CA ALA A 8 48.32 -24.08 47.50
C ALA A 8 49.36 -23.98 46.39
N ALA A 9 49.19 -23.03 45.46
CA ALA A 9 50.20 -22.69 44.48
C ALA A 9 51.45 -22.16 45.22
N ALA A 10 52.34 -23.07 45.61
CA ALA A 10 53.60 -22.74 46.23
C ALA A 10 54.55 -22.24 45.14
N SER A 11 54.71 -20.93 45.04
CA SER A 11 55.77 -20.33 44.22
C SER A 11 56.89 -19.85 45.13
N ALA A 12 58.12 -20.30 44.85
CA ALA A 12 59.30 -19.92 45.61
C ALA A 12 60.06 -18.87 44.78
N PRO A 13 60.04 -17.58 45.15
CA PRO A 13 60.62 -16.53 44.32
C PRO A 13 62.15 -16.59 44.24
N LEU A 14 62.84 -17.28 45.17
CA LEU A 14 64.31 -17.35 45.22
C LEU A 14 64.80 -18.74 45.66
N ARG A 15 65.63 -19.39 44.83
CA ARG A 15 66.38 -20.62 45.17
C ARG A 15 67.88 -20.35 45.01
N GLY A 16 68.53 -19.96 46.11
CA GLY A 16 70.00 -19.83 46.21
C GLY A 16 70.61 -18.73 45.32
N PRO A 17 71.89 -18.39 45.50
CA PRO A 17 72.50 -17.26 44.82
C PRO A 17 72.74 -17.61 43.36
N ARG A 18 71.91 -17.09 42.44
CA ARG A 18 72.10 -17.24 40.98
C ARG A 18 71.74 -15.95 40.22
N PRO A 19 72.33 -15.69 39.04
CA PRO A 19 72.32 -14.36 38.41
C PRO A 19 71.01 -13.93 37.71
N GLN A 20 69.85 -14.53 38.02
CA GLN A 20 68.59 -14.34 37.26
C GLN A 20 67.33 -14.22 38.13
N GLU A 21 67.45 -13.59 39.29
CA GLU A 21 66.38 -13.46 40.28
C GLU A 21 65.13 -12.73 39.74
N THR A 22 65.32 -11.67 38.95
CA THR A 22 64.22 -10.87 38.39
C THR A 22 63.32 -11.64 37.43
N ALA A 23 63.90 -12.46 36.54
CA ALA A 23 63.14 -13.26 35.59
C ALA A 23 62.34 -14.38 36.28
N GLY A 24 62.90 -14.96 37.35
CA GLY A 24 62.21 -15.93 38.20
C GLY A 24 60.99 -15.35 38.89
N LEU A 25 61.12 -14.13 39.41
CA LEU A 25 60.03 -13.40 40.07
C LEU A 25 58.92 -13.00 39.08
N LEU A 26 59.26 -12.40 37.93
CA LEU A 26 58.26 -11.98 36.94
C LEU A 26 57.46 -13.16 36.37
N ARG A 27 58.12 -14.29 36.12
CA ARG A 27 57.43 -15.52 35.70
C ARG A 27 56.45 -16.02 36.75
N THR A 28 56.87 -16.01 38.02
CA THR A 28 56.00 -16.39 39.14
C THR A 28 54.76 -15.51 39.21
N LEU A 29 54.92 -14.19 39.11
CA LEU A 29 53.81 -13.24 39.11
C LEU A 29 52.88 -13.45 37.91
N GLY A 30 53.43 -13.70 36.72
CA GLY A 30 52.65 -14.02 35.53
C GLY A 30 51.81 -15.30 35.70
N GLU A 31 52.38 -16.35 36.30
CA GLU A 31 51.66 -17.57 36.59
C GLU A 31 50.52 -17.37 37.61
N LEU A 32 50.73 -16.55 38.64
CA LEU A 32 49.69 -16.21 39.61
C LEU A 32 48.55 -15.43 38.94
N PHE A 33 48.88 -14.46 38.09
CA PHE A 33 47.90 -13.67 37.34
C PHE A 33 47.06 -14.53 36.38
N VAL A 34 47.69 -15.46 35.63
CA VAL A 34 46.97 -16.39 34.74
C VAL A 34 46.05 -17.33 35.54
N ARG A 35 46.41 -17.66 36.77
CA ARG A 35 45.56 -18.42 37.71
C ARG A 35 44.45 -17.58 38.36
N GLY A 36 44.32 -16.30 37.98
CA GLY A 36 43.26 -15.41 38.45
C GLY A 36 43.55 -14.72 39.79
N LEU A 37 44.78 -14.81 40.30
CA LEU A 37 45.16 -14.07 41.51
C LEU A 37 45.47 -12.61 41.17
N PRO A 38 45.02 -11.64 41.99
CA PRO A 38 45.33 -10.24 41.76
C PRO A 38 46.83 -10.01 41.94
N VAL A 39 47.46 -9.43 40.92
CA VAL A 39 48.86 -8.99 40.95
C VAL A 39 48.86 -7.48 40.74
N ASP A 40 49.47 -6.75 41.67
CA ASP A 40 49.67 -5.31 41.54
C ASP A 40 50.83 -5.03 40.58
N TRP A 41 50.50 -4.95 39.29
CA TRP A 41 51.50 -4.67 38.24
C TRP A 41 52.11 -3.28 38.35
N GLN A 42 51.43 -2.31 38.99
CA GLN A 42 51.99 -0.97 39.21
C GLN A 42 53.14 -1.01 40.23
N ALA A 43 52.99 -1.79 41.31
CA ALA A 43 54.08 -2.03 42.25
C ALA A 43 55.27 -2.76 41.61
N VAL A 44 55.01 -3.63 40.63
CA VAL A 44 56.06 -4.37 39.89
C VAL A 44 56.81 -3.49 38.88
N SER A 45 56.10 -2.60 38.17
CA SER A 45 56.69 -1.73 37.14
C SER A 45 57.28 -0.42 37.67
N GLY A 46 57.03 -0.09 38.95
CA GLY A 46 57.43 1.18 39.57
C GLY A 46 56.43 2.32 39.31
N ALA A 47 56.56 3.39 40.10
CA ALA A 47 55.59 4.50 40.20
C ALA A 47 55.51 5.44 38.98
N SER A 48 56.26 5.18 37.91
CA SER A 48 56.18 5.92 36.65
C SER A 48 55.99 4.94 35.50
N PRO A 49 54.74 4.60 35.14
CA PRO A 49 54.49 3.82 33.94
C PRO A 49 54.94 4.64 32.72
N GLY A 50 55.74 4.03 31.86
CA GLY A 50 56.06 4.61 30.54
C GLY A 50 54.79 4.86 29.71
N PRO A 51 54.89 5.51 28.54
CA PRO A 51 53.74 5.75 27.68
C PRO A 51 53.07 4.42 27.28
N PHE A 52 51.73 4.39 27.29
CA PHE A 52 50.98 3.23 26.83
C PHE A 52 51.31 2.93 25.36
N ALA A 53 51.72 1.70 25.07
CA ALA A 53 51.88 1.22 23.71
C ALA A 53 50.52 0.90 23.09
N GLN A 54 50.32 1.23 21.81
CA GLN A 54 49.17 0.71 21.07
C GLN A 54 49.37 -0.79 20.84
N LEU A 55 48.48 -1.59 21.41
CA LEU A 55 48.43 -3.03 21.19
C LEU A 55 47.40 -3.35 20.09
N PRO A 56 47.55 -4.48 19.38
CA PRO A 56 46.50 -4.97 18.50
C PRO A 56 45.14 -5.04 19.22
N THR A 57 44.07 -4.72 18.50
CA THR A 57 42.72 -4.85 19.05
C THR A 57 42.39 -6.31 19.35
N TYR A 58 41.46 -6.54 20.28
CA TYR A 58 40.97 -7.88 20.59
C TYR A 58 40.53 -8.63 19.31
N ALA A 59 41.02 -9.85 19.14
CA ALA A 59 40.70 -10.67 17.97
C ALA A 59 39.32 -11.33 18.13
N PHE A 60 38.26 -10.58 17.84
CA PHE A 60 36.89 -11.11 17.84
C PHE A 60 36.75 -12.33 16.91
N ASP A 61 36.05 -13.37 17.37
CA ASP A 61 35.70 -14.53 16.54
C ASP A 61 34.70 -14.11 15.46
N ARG A 62 35.10 -14.17 14.18
CA ARG A 62 34.33 -13.66 13.03
C ARG A 62 33.33 -14.68 12.52
N ARG A 63 32.34 -15.03 13.35
CA ARG A 63 31.19 -15.84 12.91
C ARG A 63 30.13 -14.99 12.24
N ARG A 64 29.66 -15.44 11.08
CA ARG A 64 28.61 -14.78 10.31
C ARG A 64 27.24 -15.12 10.92
N TYR A 65 26.60 -14.14 11.54
CA TYR A 65 25.22 -14.25 12.04
C TYR A 65 24.30 -13.38 11.19
N TRP A 66 23.62 -13.98 10.20
CA TRP A 66 22.71 -13.29 9.28
C TRP A 66 21.45 -14.12 9.03
N LEU A 67 20.28 -13.48 8.94
CA LEU A 67 19.04 -14.14 8.47
C LEU A 67 19.16 -14.36 6.96
N SER A 68 19.01 -15.62 6.51
CA SER A 68 18.99 -15.94 5.07
C SER A 68 17.57 -15.78 4.54
N PRO A 69 17.34 -15.16 3.37
CA PRO A 69 16.02 -15.12 2.76
C PRO A 69 15.55 -16.56 2.50
N LYS A 70 14.28 -16.85 2.80
CA LYS A 70 13.69 -18.16 2.48
C LYS A 70 13.69 -18.31 0.95
N PRO A 71 14.24 -19.41 0.40
CA PRO A 71 14.00 -19.72 -1.00
C PRO A 71 12.49 -19.86 -1.25
N PRO A 72 12.00 -19.52 -2.47
CA PRO A 72 10.60 -19.72 -2.81
C PRO A 72 10.23 -21.19 -2.54
N ALA A 73 9.06 -21.42 -1.93
CA ALA A 73 8.56 -22.77 -1.73
C ALA A 73 8.44 -23.44 -3.10
N ARG A 74 9.01 -24.65 -3.26
CA ARG A 74 8.89 -25.41 -4.51
C ARG A 74 7.41 -25.70 -4.76
N THR A 75 6.89 -25.19 -5.87
CA THR A 75 5.51 -25.36 -6.35
C THR A 75 5.30 -26.69 -7.08
N GLU A 76 6.38 -27.41 -7.35
CA GLU A 76 6.41 -28.73 -7.97
C GLU A 76 5.48 -29.72 -7.24
N GLY A 77 4.52 -30.31 -7.95
CA GLY A 77 3.60 -31.31 -7.40
C GLY A 77 2.37 -30.75 -6.65
N LEU A 78 2.23 -29.43 -6.52
CA LEU A 78 1.07 -28.78 -5.88
C LEU A 78 -0.01 -28.33 -6.88
N GLY A 79 0.14 -28.64 -8.16
CA GLY A 79 -0.77 -28.19 -9.22
C GLY A 79 -0.59 -26.73 -9.64
N PHE A 80 0.53 -26.11 -9.25
CA PHE A 80 0.93 -24.77 -9.69
C PHE A 80 1.98 -24.84 -10.78
N VAL A 81 1.92 -23.88 -11.71
CA VAL A 81 2.97 -23.61 -12.70
C VAL A 81 3.67 -22.30 -12.33
N GLU A 82 4.94 -22.14 -12.66
CA GLU A 82 5.65 -20.87 -12.49
C GLU A 82 5.02 -19.80 -13.40
N ALA A 83 4.86 -18.58 -12.89
CA ALA A 83 4.16 -17.49 -13.60
C ALA A 83 5.11 -16.51 -14.32
N ASP A 84 6.42 -16.77 -14.33
CA ASP A 84 7.46 -15.95 -14.99
C ASP A 84 7.29 -14.44 -14.77
N HIS A 85 6.98 -14.02 -13.54
CA HIS A 85 6.73 -12.62 -13.21
C HIS A 85 7.31 -12.26 -11.82
N PRO A 86 7.99 -11.10 -11.66
CA PRO A 86 8.68 -10.78 -10.40
C PRO A 86 7.79 -10.66 -9.16
N LEU A 87 6.49 -10.40 -9.34
CA LEU A 87 5.51 -10.30 -8.23
C LEU A 87 4.52 -11.46 -8.16
N LEU A 88 4.46 -12.30 -9.20
CA LEU A 88 3.50 -13.39 -9.31
C LEU A 88 4.31 -14.65 -9.54
N SER A 89 4.45 -15.48 -8.51
CA SER A 89 5.32 -16.65 -8.50
C SER A 89 4.62 -17.92 -8.96
N ALA A 90 3.29 -17.98 -8.87
CA ALA A 90 2.53 -19.18 -9.19
C ALA A 90 1.29 -18.87 -10.03
N ARG A 91 0.96 -19.81 -10.92
CA ARG A 91 -0.19 -19.84 -11.81
C ARG A 91 -1.00 -21.10 -11.53
N MET A 92 -2.32 -20.97 -11.50
CA MET A 92 -3.27 -22.08 -11.48
C MET A 92 -4.47 -21.79 -12.38
N GLU A 93 -5.09 -22.85 -12.88
CA GLU A 93 -6.32 -22.79 -13.66
C GLU A 93 -7.42 -23.53 -12.91
N LEU A 94 -8.60 -22.94 -12.83
CA LEU A 94 -9.78 -23.56 -12.25
C LEU A 94 -10.48 -24.42 -13.31
N PRO A 95 -10.53 -25.76 -13.13
CA PRO A 95 -10.98 -26.67 -14.18
C PRO A 95 -12.48 -26.60 -14.48
N ASP A 96 -13.29 -26.05 -13.57
CA ASP A 96 -14.74 -25.95 -13.71
C ASP A 96 -15.17 -24.82 -14.67
N ASN A 97 -14.35 -23.76 -14.77
CA ASN A 97 -14.75 -22.54 -15.48
C ASN A 97 -13.61 -21.85 -16.27
N GLY A 98 -12.42 -22.45 -16.32
CA GLY A 98 -11.26 -21.94 -17.06
C GLY A 98 -10.68 -20.64 -16.50
N THR A 99 -11.07 -20.23 -15.28
CA THR A 99 -10.51 -19.05 -14.64
C THR A 99 -9.05 -19.28 -14.30
N VAL A 100 -8.19 -18.37 -14.71
CA VAL A 100 -6.79 -18.35 -14.37
C VAL A 100 -6.58 -17.49 -13.13
N ILE A 101 -5.75 -17.97 -12.21
CA ILE A 101 -5.28 -17.21 -11.05
C ILE A 101 -3.76 -17.20 -11.06
N LEU A 102 -3.20 -16.00 -11.03
CA LEU A 102 -1.79 -15.74 -10.75
C LEU A 102 -1.66 -15.24 -9.33
N THR A 103 -0.68 -15.72 -8.58
CA THR A 103 -0.49 -15.33 -7.17
C THR A 103 0.98 -15.14 -6.82
N GLY A 104 1.24 -14.26 -5.86
CA GLY A 104 2.56 -14.05 -5.29
C GLY A 104 2.48 -13.31 -3.96
N SER A 105 3.61 -12.79 -3.48
CA SER A 105 3.71 -12.08 -2.21
C SER A 105 4.51 -10.79 -2.40
N VAL A 106 4.05 -9.73 -1.72
CA VAL A 106 4.72 -8.43 -1.70
C VAL A 106 4.84 -7.90 -0.28
N SER A 107 5.92 -7.18 -0.02
CA SER A 107 6.14 -6.43 1.22
C SER A 107 6.94 -5.17 0.91
N ARG A 108 7.17 -4.32 1.92
CA ARG A 108 8.07 -3.17 1.76
C ARG A 108 9.53 -3.57 1.49
N ASP A 109 9.91 -4.79 1.87
CA ASP A 109 11.26 -5.31 1.67
C ASP A 109 11.43 -6.06 0.34
N ALA A 110 10.32 -6.48 -0.29
CA ALA A 110 10.33 -7.36 -1.44
C ALA A 110 9.12 -7.15 -2.38
N PRO A 111 9.35 -6.64 -3.61
CA PRO A 111 10.56 -5.96 -4.04
C PRO A 111 10.70 -4.58 -3.38
N ARG A 112 11.95 -4.18 -3.09
CA ARG A 112 12.27 -2.94 -2.36
C ARG A 112 11.76 -1.67 -3.03
N TRP A 113 11.65 -1.67 -4.36
CA TRP A 113 11.18 -0.49 -5.08
C TRP A 113 9.77 -0.08 -4.68
N LEU A 114 8.90 -1.00 -4.21
CA LEU A 114 7.55 -0.65 -3.76
C LEU A 114 7.55 0.30 -2.55
N ALA A 115 8.60 0.27 -1.72
CA ALA A 115 8.74 1.18 -0.59
C ALA A 115 8.95 2.64 -0.99
N ASP A 116 9.36 2.89 -2.23
CA ASP A 116 9.65 4.22 -2.76
C ASP A 116 8.41 4.94 -3.31
N HIS A 117 7.21 4.38 -3.17
CA HIS A 117 5.95 5.03 -3.58
C HIS A 117 5.10 5.38 -2.37
N THR A 118 5.33 6.57 -1.81
CA THR A 118 4.59 7.06 -0.65
C THR A 118 3.59 8.12 -1.06
N VAL A 119 2.33 7.94 -0.66
CA VAL A 119 1.27 8.93 -0.86
C VAL A 119 0.61 9.24 0.47
N ALA A 120 0.56 10.52 0.83
CA ALA A 120 0.02 11.02 2.09
C ALA A 120 0.60 10.30 3.32
N GLY A 121 1.90 10.01 3.30
CA GLY A 121 2.62 9.32 4.38
C GLY A 121 2.42 7.81 4.45
N SER A 122 1.68 7.21 3.52
CA SER A 122 1.48 5.75 3.42
C SER A 122 2.19 5.18 2.21
N VAL A 123 2.89 4.05 2.37
CA VAL A 123 3.46 3.30 1.24
C VAL A 123 2.32 2.61 0.49
N LEU A 124 2.04 3.06 -0.73
CA LEU A 124 0.98 2.53 -1.59
C LEU A 124 1.58 1.84 -2.80
N ALA A 125 0.97 0.77 -3.26
CA ALA A 125 1.26 0.31 -4.62
C ALA A 125 0.84 1.38 -5.64
N PRO A 126 1.67 1.67 -6.65
CA PRO A 126 1.33 2.66 -7.67
C PRO A 126 0.15 2.20 -8.52
N GLY A 127 -0.63 3.15 -9.05
CA GLY A 127 -1.75 2.83 -9.94
C GLY A 127 -1.34 2.03 -11.18
N THR A 128 -0.10 2.23 -11.64
CA THR A 128 0.53 1.51 -12.75
C THR A 128 0.80 0.03 -12.45
N LEU A 129 0.91 -0.37 -11.18
CA LEU A 129 1.05 -1.77 -10.81
C LEU A 129 -0.21 -2.55 -11.19
N PHE A 130 -1.40 -1.97 -10.99
CA PHE A 130 -2.64 -2.65 -11.33
C PHE A 130 -2.79 -2.87 -12.84
N ALA A 131 -2.36 -1.91 -13.66
CA ALA A 131 -2.34 -2.06 -15.11
C ALA A 131 -1.40 -3.18 -15.56
N GLU A 132 -0.19 -3.25 -15.00
CA GLU A 132 0.79 -4.32 -15.26
C GLU A 132 0.23 -5.71 -14.88
N LEU A 133 -0.35 -5.84 -13.67
CA LEU A 133 -0.94 -7.10 -13.20
C LEU A 133 -2.15 -7.52 -14.05
N ALA A 134 -2.97 -6.54 -14.49
CA ALA A 134 -4.11 -6.81 -15.35
C ALA A 134 -3.68 -7.27 -16.75
N LEU A 135 -2.66 -6.63 -17.36
CA LEU A 135 -2.09 -7.05 -18.64
C LEU A 135 -1.48 -8.45 -18.55
N ARG A 136 -0.73 -8.73 -17.48
CA ARG A 136 -0.15 -10.05 -17.24
C ARG A 136 -1.23 -11.12 -17.10
N ALA A 137 -2.31 -10.84 -16.37
CA ALA A 137 -3.45 -11.76 -16.25
C ALA A 137 -4.23 -11.91 -17.57
N ALA A 138 -4.41 -10.82 -18.34
CA ALA A 138 -5.08 -10.83 -19.64
C ALA A 138 -4.38 -11.76 -20.66
N ALA A 139 -3.04 -11.77 -20.66
CA ALA A 139 -2.26 -12.63 -21.55
C ALA A 139 -2.58 -14.11 -21.36
N GLU A 140 -3.04 -14.52 -20.18
CA GLU A 140 -3.37 -15.91 -19.88
C GLU A 140 -4.66 -16.41 -20.50
N THR A 141 -5.51 -15.49 -20.97
CA THR A 141 -6.73 -15.80 -21.72
C THR A 141 -6.59 -15.45 -23.20
N GLY A 142 -5.40 -15.05 -23.64
CA GLY A 142 -5.15 -14.60 -25.02
C GLY A 142 -5.66 -13.18 -25.33
N ALA A 143 -6.09 -12.43 -24.31
CA ALA A 143 -6.45 -11.03 -24.46
C ALA A 143 -5.18 -10.16 -24.56
N ASP A 144 -5.21 -9.17 -25.45
CA ASP A 144 -4.10 -8.24 -25.71
C ASP A 144 -4.37 -6.82 -25.17
N THR A 145 -5.61 -6.56 -24.74
CA THR A 145 -6.10 -5.24 -24.36
C THR A 145 -6.82 -5.29 -23.03
N VAL A 146 -6.48 -4.40 -22.12
CA VAL A 146 -7.33 -4.05 -20.97
C VAL A 146 -8.29 -2.97 -21.44
N ARG A 147 -9.56 -3.32 -21.65
CA ARG A 147 -10.59 -2.38 -22.12
C ARG A 147 -10.90 -1.32 -21.08
N GLU A 148 -11.05 -1.75 -19.84
CA GLU A 148 -11.30 -0.90 -18.69
C GLU A 148 -10.70 -1.56 -17.45
N LEU A 149 -10.09 -0.77 -16.57
CA LEU A 149 -9.65 -1.20 -15.25
C LEU A 149 -9.87 -0.07 -14.26
N VAL A 150 -10.65 -0.33 -13.21
CA VAL A 150 -10.94 0.64 -12.15
C VAL A 150 -10.27 0.19 -10.86
N ILE A 151 -9.48 1.07 -10.26
CA ILE A 151 -8.86 0.87 -8.95
C ILE A 151 -9.88 1.27 -7.89
N GLN A 152 -10.45 0.27 -7.21
CA GLN A 152 -11.54 0.43 -6.26
C GLN A 152 -11.04 0.81 -4.86
N THR A 153 -9.87 0.31 -4.46
CA THR A 153 -9.30 0.53 -3.13
C THR A 153 -7.78 0.55 -3.21
N PRO A 154 -7.10 1.56 -2.64
CA PRO A 154 -5.64 1.60 -2.59
C PRO A 154 -5.05 0.36 -1.91
N LEU A 155 -3.96 -0.18 -2.46
CA LEU A 155 -3.19 -1.25 -1.83
C LEU A 155 -2.10 -0.64 -0.95
N VAL A 156 -2.34 -0.55 0.35
CA VAL A 156 -1.38 -0.05 1.35
C VAL A 156 -0.45 -1.18 1.76
N LEU A 157 0.87 -0.98 1.63
CA LEU A 157 1.85 -1.94 2.12
C LEU A 157 2.04 -1.76 3.63
N PRO A 158 1.85 -2.81 4.44
CA PRO A 158 1.99 -2.70 5.90
C PRO A 158 3.44 -2.42 6.30
N ASP A 159 3.64 -1.78 7.45
CA ASP A 159 4.98 -1.52 8.00
C ASP A 159 5.77 -2.81 8.26
N ARG A 160 5.07 -3.92 8.53
CA ARG A 160 5.62 -5.26 8.78
C ARG A 160 4.74 -6.32 8.15
N GLY A 161 5.37 -7.44 7.77
CA GLY A 161 4.68 -8.57 7.16
C GLY A 161 4.60 -8.47 5.65
N SER A 162 3.90 -9.43 5.04
CA SER A 162 3.70 -9.49 3.60
C SER A 162 2.21 -9.56 3.28
N LEU A 163 1.86 -9.19 2.04
CA LEU A 163 0.55 -9.37 1.47
C LEU A 163 0.62 -10.48 0.44
N THR A 164 -0.33 -11.41 0.48
CA THR A 164 -0.59 -12.28 -0.67
C THR A 164 -1.31 -11.47 -1.74
N LEU A 165 -0.78 -11.47 -2.95
CA LEU A 165 -1.36 -10.82 -4.12
C LEU A 165 -1.97 -11.87 -5.05
N GLN A 166 -3.11 -11.54 -5.66
CA GLN A 166 -3.74 -12.33 -6.71
C GLN A 166 -4.17 -11.45 -7.88
N ALA A 167 -3.86 -11.90 -9.09
CA ALA A 167 -4.42 -11.38 -10.33
C ALA A 167 -5.18 -12.53 -11.03
N LEU A 168 -6.47 -12.34 -11.22
CA LEU A 168 -7.39 -13.34 -11.77
C LEU A 168 -7.87 -12.88 -13.14
N ALA A 169 -7.92 -13.78 -14.11
CA ALA A 169 -8.55 -13.56 -15.40
C ALA A 169 -9.57 -14.67 -15.72
N ARG A 170 -10.77 -14.29 -16.14
CA ARG A 170 -11.81 -15.22 -16.59
C ARG A 170 -11.87 -15.30 -18.11
N PRO A 171 -12.26 -16.44 -18.69
CA PRO A 171 -12.55 -16.55 -20.13
C PRO A 171 -13.65 -15.59 -20.61
N THR A 172 -14.51 -15.12 -19.70
CA THR A 172 -15.54 -14.10 -19.99
C THR A 172 -14.96 -12.70 -20.24
N GLY A 173 -13.65 -12.51 -20.02
CA GLY A 173 -12.97 -11.22 -20.15
C GLY A 173 -12.94 -10.41 -18.86
N GLU A 174 -13.36 -10.94 -17.70
CA GLU A 174 -13.20 -10.24 -16.41
C GLU A 174 -11.76 -10.38 -15.90
N VAL A 175 -11.18 -9.28 -15.39
CA VAL A 175 -9.91 -9.28 -14.65
C VAL A 175 -10.09 -8.67 -13.27
N VAL A 176 -9.48 -9.27 -12.25
CA VAL A 176 -9.56 -8.80 -10.85
C VAL A 176 -8.19 -8.89 -10.19
N VAL A 177 -7.78 -7.82 -9.52
CA VAL A 177 -6.58 -7.79 -8.67
C VAL A 177 -7.01 -7.64 -7.22
N SER A 178 -6.59 -8.58 -6.39
CA SER A 178 -6.93 -8.67 -4.98
C SER A 178 -5.70 -8.92 -4.13
N ALA A 179 -5.75 -8.50 -2.86
CA ALA A 179 -4.72 -8.80 -1.90
C ALA A 179 -5.30 -9.12 -0.53
N ARG A 180 -4.51 -9.77 0.32
CA ARG A 180 -4.81 -9.97 1.74
C ARG A 180 -3.51 -10.01 2.52
N ALA A 181 -3.59 -9.76 3.84
CA ALA A 181 -2.47 -10.06 4.73
C ALA A 181 -2.09 -11.55 4.64
N ASP A 182 -0.80 -11.84 4.71
CA ASP A 182 -0.28 -13.21 4.78
C ASP A 182 -0.47 -13.79 6.19
N GLU A 183 -1.74 -13.85 6.61
CA GLU A 183 -2.19 -14.34 7.91
C GLU A 183 -3.34 -15.33 7.72
N PRO A 184 -3.45 -16.36 8.59
CA PRO A 184 -4.56 -17.31 8.52
C PRO A 184 -5.91 -16.59 8.58
N LYS A 185 -6.79 -16.90 7.61
CA LYS A 185 -8.16 -16.37 7.52
C LYS A 185 -8.28 -14.85 7.29
N ALA A 186 -7.20 -14.14 6.93
CA ALA A 186 -7.32 -12.75 6.50
C ALA A 186 -8.28 -12.63 5.30
N PRO A 187 -9.23 -11.67 5.32
CA PRO A 187 -10.16 -11.48 4.22
C PRO A 187 -9.44 -10.95 2.98
N TRP A 188 -9.94 -11.33 1.81
CA TRP A 188 -9.50 -10.74 0.54
C TRP A 188 -10.12 -9.36 0.35
N VAL A 189 -9.30 -8.41 -0.10
CA VAL A 189 -9.73 -7.09 -0.55
C VAL A 189 -9.52 -7.01 -2.06
N VAL A 190 -10.57 -6.64 -2.79
CA VAL A 190 -10.47 -6.34 -4.22
C VAL A 190 -9.93 -4.92 -4.37
N HIS A 191 -8.80 -4.78 -5.04
CA HIS A 191 -8.14 -3.49 -5.25
C HIS A 191 -8.43 -2.92 -6.63
N ALA A 192 -8.51 -3.76 -7.65
CA ALA A 192 -8.88 -3.34 -8.99
C ALA A 192 -9.73 -4.39 -9.70
N ARG A 193 -10.66 -3.93 -10.55
CA ARG A 193 -11.50 -4.79 -11.39
C ARG A 193 -11.65 -4.16 -12.76
N GLY A 194 -11.68 -5.00 -13.79
CA GLY A 194 -11.74 -4.55 -15.16
C GLY A 194 -12.24 -5.60 -16.14
N THR A 195 -12.16 -5.24 -17.41
CA THR A 195 -12.44 -6.13 -18.53
C THR A 195 -11.29 -6.13 -19.53
N VAL A 196 -11.08 -7.28 -20.17
CA VAL A 196 -10.03 -7.51 -21.16
C VAL A 196 -10.64 -8.07 -22.44
N ALA A 197 -9.99 -7.82 -23.57
CA ALA A 197 -10.39 -8.34 -24.87
C ALA A 197 -9.19 -8.50 -25.79
N THR A 198 -9.40 -9.24 -26.87
CA THR A 198 -8.47 -9.29 -28.01
C THR A 198 -8.96 -8.29 -29.05
N THR A 199 -8.19 -7.24 -29.32
CA THR A 199 -8.55 -6.20 -30.29
C THR A 199 -7.61 -6.16 -31.50
N GLY A 200 -6.41 -6.75 -31.41
CA GLY A 200 -5.42 -6.74 -32.50
C GLY A 200 -4.94 -5.33 -32.86
N ARG A 201 -4.97 -4.40 -31.90
CA ARG A 201 -4.72 -2.99 -32.15
C ARG A 201 -3.22 -2.71 -32.26
N GLU A 202 -2.78 -2.37 -33.46
CA GLU A 202 -1.42 -1.89 -33.68
C GLU A 202 -1.30 -0.39 -33.38
N ALA A 203 -0.20 0.00 -32.75
CA ALA A 203 0.17 1.41 -32.59
C ALA A 203 1.20 1.82 -33.65
N PRO A 204 1.08 3.02 -34.25
CA PRO A 204 2.09 3.52 -35.17
C PRO A 204 3.40 3.80 -34.42
N PRO A 205 4.56 3.68 -35.10
CA PRO A 205 5.83 4.13 -34.52
C PRO A 205 5.86 5.66 -34.40
N GLU A 206 6.65 6.15 -33.45
CA GLU A 206 6.95 7.57 -33.34
C GLU A 206 7.82 8.00 -34.52
N THR A 207 7.40 9.06 -35.20
CA THR A 207 8.08 9.59 -36.38
C THR A 207 8.46 11.04 -36.18
N GLY A 208 9.54 11.48 -36.85
CA GLY A 208 10.08 12.83 -36.74
C GLY A 208 11.20 12.96 -35.71
N THR A 209 11.56 14.21 -35.40
CA THR A 209 12.60 14.52 -34.41
C THR A 209 12.04 14.49 -33.00
N TRP A 210 12.78 13.89 -32.06
CA TRP A 210 12.42 13.85 -30.65
C TRP A 210 13.42 14.62 -29.78
N PRO A 211 12.97 15.58 -28.96
CA PRO A 211 11.63 16.17 -28.98
C PRO A 211 11.39 16.98 -30.28
N PRO A 212 10.13 17.33 -30.61
CA PRO A 212 9.82 18.31 -31.67
C PRO A 212 10.56 19.64 -31.44
N ALA A 213 10.99 20.29 -32.52
CA ALA A 213 11.82 21.50 -32.43
C ALA A 213 11.12 22.70 -31.78
N ASP A 214 9.79 22.72 -31.81
CA ASP A 214 8.90 23.72 -31.21
C ASP A 214 8.42 23.33 -29.80
N ALA A 215 8.84 22.17 -29.28
CA ALA A 215 8.53 21.77 -27.91
C ALA A 215 9.35 22.59 -26.90
N VAL A 216 8.67 23.18 -25.92
CA VAL A 216 9.28 24.05 -24.91
C VAL A 216 9.78 23.20 -23.74
N PRO A 217 11.08 23.20 -23.42
CA PRO A 217 11.60 22.42 -22.29
C PRO A 217 11.06 22.94 -20.96
N ILE A 218 10.75 22.01 -20.05
CA ILE A 218 10.37 22.29 -18.67
C ILE A 218 11.50 21.78 -17.78
N ASP A 219 12.07 22.67 -16.97
CA ASP A 219 13.08 22.29 -15.98
C ASP A 219 12.41 21.53 -14.82
N PRO A 220 12.75 20.25 -14.60
CA PRO A 220 12.21 19.49 -13.49
C PRO A 220 12.76 19.96 -12.14
N GLY A 221 13.88 20.70 -12.05
CA GLY A 221 14.40 21.33 -10.83
C GLY A 221 14.07 20.64 -9.50
N ASP A 222 13.29 21.32 -8.66
CA ASP A 222 12.73 20.92 -7.36
C ASP A 222 11.35 20.24 -7.46
N ALA A 223 10.97 19.70 -8.63
CA ALA A 223 9.65 19.13 -8.85
C ALA A 223 9.29 18.01 -7.87
N TYR A 224 10.24 17.13 -7.55
CA TYR A 224 10.02 16.06 -6.58
C TYR A 224 9.83 16.60 -5.15
N ASP A 225 10.46 17.71 -4.79
CA ASP A 225 10.26 18.36 -3.48
C ASP A 225 8.88 19.05 -3.42
N ARG A 226 8.43 19.65 -4.52
CA ARG A 226 7.05 20.18 -4.63
C ARG A 226 5.99 19.09 -4.57
N LEU A 227 6.23 17.95 -5.23
CA LEU A 227 5.34 16.78 -5.17
C LEU A 227 5.28 16.22 -3.74
N ALA A 228 6.43 16.10 -3.07
CA ALA A 228 6.52 15.73 -1.65
C ALA A 228 5.70 16.67 -0.76
N GLY A 229 5.80 17.99 -0.97
CA GLY A 229 5.00 18.98 -0.26
C GLY A 229 3.48 18.85 -0.44
N ARG A 230 3.03 18.12 -1.47
CA ARG A 230 1.62 17.80 -1.75
C ARG A 230 1.23 16.40 -1.27
N GLY A 231 2.16 15.68 -0.63
CA GLY A 231 1.97 14.31 -0.16
C GLY A 231 2.25 13.25 -1.22
N LEU A 232 2.95 13.56 -2.31
CA LEU A 232 3.45 12.57 -3.29
C LEU A 232 4.97 12.40 -3.09
N ASP A 233 5.33 11.56 -2.13
CA ASP A 233 6.71 11.29 -1.72
C ASP A 233 7.28 10.12 -2.52
N TYR A 234 7.92 10.45 -3.64
CA TYR A 234 8.61 9.48 -4.48
C TYR A 234 10.05 9.26 -4.00
N GLY A 235 10.41 8.02 -3.73
CA GLY A 235 11.78 7.57 -3.47
C GLY A 235 12.56 7.26 -4.77
N PRO A 236 13.82 6.82 -4.65
CA PRO A 236 14.74 6.65 -5.79
C PRO A 236 14.18 5.84 -6.97
N ALA A 237 13.41 4.78 -6.73
CA ALA A 237 12.87 3.94 -7.80
C ALA A 237 11.85 4.64 -8.69
N PHE A 238 11.16 5.65 -8.16
CA PHE A 238 10.11 6.41 -8.86
C PHE A 238 10.60 7.76 -9.39
N ARG A 239 11.89 8.08 -9.22
CA ARG A 239 12.49 9.32 -9.77
C ARG A 239 13.18 9.07 -11.11
N GLY A 240 12.44 8.50 -12.06
CA GLY A 240 12.95 8.08 -13.38
C GLY A 240 12.96 9.16 -14.46
N LEU A 241 12.41 10.34 -14.18
CA LEU A 241 12.24 11.42 -15.15
C LEU A 241 13.58 12.06 -15.54
N ARG A 242 13.85 12.16 -16.85
CA ARG A 242 15.11 12.70 -17.39
C ARG A 242 14.92 14.07 -18.03
N ALA A 243 13.84 14.24 -18.76
CA ALA A 243 13.50 15.52 -19.39
C ALA A 243 11.99 15.59 -19.64
N VAL A 244 11.47 16.81 -19.63
CA VAL A 244 10.06 17.12 -19.88
C VAL A 244 9.99 18.30 -20.84
N TRP A 245 9.03 18.25 -21.76
CA TRP A 245 8.69 19.35 -22.65
C TRP A 245 7.18 19.54 -22.70
N ARG A 246 6.77 20.77 -22.98
CA ARG A 246 5.40 21.10 -23.36
C ARG A 246 5.32 21.34 -24.86
N HIS A 247 4.39 20.69 -25.52
CA HIS A 247 4.12 20.86 -26.94
C HIS A 247 2.63 21.16 -27.14
N GLY A 248 2.27 22.45 -27.16
CA GLY A 248 0.87 22.87 -27.08
C GLY A 248 0.21 22.44 -25.76
N ASP A 249 -0.79 21.56 -25.88
CA ASP A 249 -1.49 20.94 -24.75
C ASP A 249 -0.91 19.57 -24.36
N GLU A 250 0.06 19.07 -25.12
CA GLU A 250 0.73 17.80 -24.83
C GLU A 250 1.93 17.99 -23.89
N VAL A 251 2.19 16.96 -23.10
CA VAL A 251 3.43 16.82 -22.35
C VAL A 251 4.24 15.68 -22.94
N LEU A 252 5.49 15.97 -23.28
CA LEU A 252 6.46 14.99 -23.75
C LEU A 252 7.48 14.74 -22.66
N ALA A 253 7.95 13.50 -22.54
CA ALA A 253 8.96 13.15 -21.54
C ALA A 253 9.92 12.07 -22.00
N GLU A 254 11.15 12.14 -21.50
CA GLU A 254 12.08 11.02 -21.50
C GLU A 254 12.21 10.48 -20.08
N VAL A 255 12.03 9.17 -19.92
CA VAL A 255 12.11 8.48 -18.62
C VAL A 255 13.03 7.27 -18.72
N ALA A 256 13.74 6.97 -17.64
CA ALA A 256 14.61 5.82 -17.56
C ALA A 256 14.49 5.17 -16.18
N LEU A 257 14.44 3.84 -16.16
CA LEU A 257 14.32 3.06 -14.95
C LEU A 257 15.60 3.22 -14.08
N PRO A 258 15.49 3.66 -12.83
CA PRO A 258 16.67 3.85 -11.96
C PRO A 258 17.31 2.51 -11.54
N THR A 259 18.44 2.15 -12.13
CA THR A 259 19.11 0.84 -11.92
C THR A 259 19.58 0.59 -10.49
N ASP A 260 19.97 1.64 -9.77
CA ASP A 260 20.53 1.52 -8.41
C ASP A 260 19.45 1.44 -7.32
N ALA A 261 18.17 1.48 -7.70
CA ALA A 261 17.03 1.51 -6.78
C ALA A 261 16.37 0.12 -6.58
N GLY A 262 17.09 -0.97 -6.87
CA GLY A 262 16.54 -2.33 -6.75
C GLY A 262 15.44 -2.64 -7.77
N THR A 263 15.46 -1.94 -8.91
CA THR A 263 14.56 -2.17 -10.04
C THR A 263 15.25 -3.02 -11.11
N ALA A 264 14.48 -3.84 -11.82
CA ALA A 264 14.96 -4.61 -12.96
C ALA A 264 13.87 -4.67 -14.02
N PRO A 265 14.16 -4.37 -15.31
CA PRO A 265 13.12 -4.35 -16.35
C PRO A 265 12.62 -5.75 -16.73
N THR A 266 13.40 -6.80 -16.43
CA THR A 266 13.13 -8.18 -16.85
C THR A 266 11.96 -8.80 -16.08
N GLY A 267 11.09 -9.54 -16.78
CA GLY A 267 9.95 -10.26 -16.20
C GLY A 267 8.67 -9.43 -16.07
N TYR A 268 8.75 -8.11 -16.26
CA TYR A 268 7.59 -7.25 -16.42
C TYR A 268 7.27 -7.05 -17.90
N GLY A 269 5.99 -6.81 -18.21
CA GLY A 269 5.57 -6.19 -19.45
C GLY A 269 6.18 -4.79 -19.54
N LEU A 270 5.75 -3.88 -18.66
CA LEU A 270 6.43 -2.61 -18.44
C LEU A 270 6.58 -2.37 -16.94
N HIS A 271 7.81 -2.09 -16.48
CA HIS A 271 8.06 -1.94 -15.05
C HIS A 271 7.16 -0.84 -14.43
N PRO A 272 6.39 -1.12 -13.36
CA PRO A 272 5.40 -0.16 -12.84
C PRO A 272 6.00 1.20 -12.45
N ALA A 273 7.18 1.23 -11.84
CA ALA A 273 7.86 2.48 -11.48
C ALA A 273 8.30 3.32 -12.71
N LEU A 274 8.58 2.67 -13.85
CA LEU A 274 8.93 3.35 -15.09
C LEU A 274 7.69 3.98 -15.75
N LEU A 275 6.58 3.24 -15.80
CA LEU A 275 5.30 3.78 -16.25
C LEU A 275 4.79 4.89 -15.31
N ASP A 276 5.01 4.76 -14.01
CA ASP A 276 4.60 5.79 -13.04
C ASP A 276 5.41 7.07 -13.23
N SER A 277 6.74 6.94 -13.40
CA SER A 277 7.62 8.07 -13.76
C SER A 277 7.17 8.78 -15.04
N ALA A 278 6.61 8.04 -16.01
CA ALA A 278 6.00 8.63 -17.20
C ALA A 278 4.75 9.46 -16.87
N LEU A 279 3.86 8.96 -16.01
CA LEU A 279 2.67 9.71 -15.58
C LEU A 279 3.01 10.94 -14.72
N GLN A 280 4.08 10.88 -13.91
CA GLN A 280 4.56 12.03 -13.14
C GLN A 280 4.92 13.22 -14.05
N ALA A 281 5.36 12.97 -15.28
CA ALA A 281 5.63 14.03 -16.25
C ALA A 281 4.39 14.89 -16.51
N TRP A 282 3.18 14.32 -16.48
CA TRP A 282 1.94 15.08 -16.58
C TRP A 282 1.81 16.11 -15.46
N LEU A 283 1.99 15.68 -14.20
CA LEU A 283 1.88 16.54 -13.02
C LEU A 283 2.90 17.68 -13.06
N ILE A 284 4.12 17.36 -13.48
CA ILE A 284 5.23 18.33 -13.57
C ILE A 284 5.03 19.27 -14.74
N GLY A 285 4.68 18.74 -15.91
CA GLY A 285 4.54 19.48 -17.17
C GLY A 285 3.33 20.42 -17.21
N THR A 286 2.26 20.06 -16.50
CA THR A 286 1.05 20.90 -16.38
C THR A 286 1.03 21.78 -15.13
N GLY A 287 1.90 21.51 -14.15
CA GLY A 287 1.97 22.27 -12.90
C GLY A 287 0.77 22.09 -11.96
N ARG A 288 -0.04 21.03 -12.14
CA ARG A 288 -1.24 20.76 -11.34
C ARG A 288 -0.92 20.73 -9.84
N GLU A 289 -1.80 21.33 -9.03
CA GLU A 289 -1.58 21.45 -7.57
C GLU A 289 -2.09 20.24 -6.77
N ALA A 290 -3.10 19.53 -7.30
CA ALA A 290 -3.67 18.36 -6.65
C ALA A 290 -2.70 17.17 -6.66
N ALA A 291 -2.73 16.37 -5.59
CA ALA A 291 -2.04 15.08 -5.52
C ALA A 291 -2.82 14.03 -6.34
N ASP A 292 -2.76 14.17 -7.66
CA ASP A 292 -3.51 13.35 -8.60
C ASP A 292 -2.85 11.98 -8.78
N VAL A 293 -3.63 10.91 -8.57
CA VAL A 293 -3.18 9.53 -8.77
C VAL A 293 -4.07 8.81 -9.79
N PRO A 294 -3.54 7.80 -10.52
CA PRO A 294 -4.35 7.01 -11.44
C PRO A 294 -5.46 6.26 -10.70
N PHE A 295 -6.69 6.37 -11.21
CA PHE A 295 -7.88 5.69 -10.67
C PHE A 295 -8.52 4.75 -11.68
N ALA A 296 -8.50 5.09 -12.97
CA ALA A 296 -9.04 4.24 -14.02
C ALA A 296 -8.17 4.25 -15.27
N TRP A 297 -8.15 3.13 -15.97
CA TRP A 297 -7.43 2.91 -17.22
C TRP A 297 -8.38 2.39 -18.28
N GLU A 298 -8.28 2.91 -19.50
CA GLU A 298 -9.11 2.51 -20.64
C GLU A 298 -8.22 2.25 -21.86
N GLY A 299 -8.50 1.15 -22.56
CA GLY A 299 -7.84 0.78 -23.81
C GLY A 299 -6.32 0.60 -23.68
N VAL A 300 -5.84 -0.06 -22.62
CA VAL A 300 -4.40 -0.30 -22.40
C VAL A 300 -3.93 -1.49 -23.24
N VAL A 301 -2.90 -1.28 -24.05
CA VAL A 301 -2.27 -2.30 -24.90
C VAL A 301 -0.76 -2.28 -24.68
N LEU A 302 -0.18 -3.45 -24.39
CA LEU A 302 1.26 -3.64 -24.34
C LEU A 302 1.74 -4.17 -25.69
N HIS A 303 2.56 -3.38 -26.39
CA HIS A 303 3.11 -3.72 -27.71
C HIS A 303 4.46 -4.43 -27.60
N ARG A 304 5.25 -4.09 -26.58
CA ARG A 304 6.59 -4.65 -26.35
C ARG A 304 6.92 -4.66 -24.86
N ALA A 305 7.48 -5.77 -24.40
CA ALA A 305 7.93 -5.93 -23.03
C ALA A 305 9.40 -5.54 -22.80
N GLY A 306 9.76 -5.24 -21.55
CA GLY A 306 11.15 -5.18 -21.08
C GLY A 306 11.91 -3.89 -21.41
N ALA A 307 11.22 -2.81 -21.79
CA ALA A 307 11.85 -1.51 -21.97
C ALA A 307 12.31 -0.91 -20.62
N ASP A 308 13.50 -0.32 -20.59
CA ASP A 308 14.08 0.36 -19.43
C ASP A 308 14.22 1.88 -19.63
N ARG A 309 14.01 2.36 -20.85
CA ARG A 309 14.01 3.77 -21.24
C ARG A 309 12.87 4.03 -22.20
N LEU A 310 12.14 5.11 -21.97
CA LEU A 310 10.96 5.46 -22.76
C LEU A 310 10.99 6.92 -23.22
N ARG A 311 10.37 7.12 -24.37
CA ARG A 311 9.85 8.40 -24.85
C ARG A 311 8.34 8.36 -24.68
N VAL A 312 7.77 9.37 -24.03
CA VAL A 312 6.36 9.37 -23.66
C VAL A 312 5.69 10.62 -24.18
N ARG A 313 4.52 10.45 -24.80
CA ARG A 313 3.61 11.52 -25.18
C ARG A 313 2.33 11.39 -24.37
N LEU A 314 1.93 12.47 -23.71
CA LEU A 314 0.76 12.57 -22.85
C LEU A 314 -0.14 13.67 -23.41
N THR A 315 -1.35 13.30 -23.82
CA THR A 315 -2.31 14.22 -24.46
C THR A 315 -3.58 14.27 -23.60
N PRO A 316 -4.11 15.46 -23.26
CA PRO A 316 -5.33 15.56 -22.46
C PRO A 316 -6.53 14.94 -23.18
N VAL A 317 -7.36 14.21 -22.42
CA VAL A 317 -8.61 13.60 -22.88
C VAL A 317 -9.72 13.95 -21.89
N GLY A 318 -10.59 14.90 -22.27
CA GLY A 318 -11.62 15.41 -21.36
C GLY A 318 -11.05 16.17 -20.16
N PRO A 319 -11.82 16.37 -19.07
CA PRO A 319 -11.41 17.19 -17.94
C PRO A 319 -10.37 16.53 -17.02
N ASP A 320 -10.45 15.20 -16.84
CA ASP A 320 -9.68 14.46 -15.83
C ASP A 320 -8.88 13.27 -16.41
N GLY A 321 -8.86 13.13 -17.75
CA GLY A 321 -8.21 12.03 -18.45
C GLY A 321 -7.01 12.49 -19.27
N LEU A 322 -6.11 11.56 -19.55
CA LEU A 322 -5.02 11.74 -20.50
C LEU A 322 -4.76 10.44 -21.26
N SER A 323 -4.51 10.52 -22.57
CA SER A 323 -4.01 9.39 -23.35
C SER A 323 -2.52 9.26 -23.17
N VAL A 324 -2.00 8.04 -23.13
CA VAL A 324 -0.58 7.74 -22.96
C VAL A 324 -0.08 6.98 -24.19
N ALA A 325 0.93 7.52 -24.87
CA ALA A 325 1.69 6.81 -25.89
C ALA A 325 3.15 6.68 -25.45
N VAL A 326 3.62 5.45 -25.35
CA VAL A 326 4.96 5.10 -24.87
C VAL A 326 5.75 4.43 -25.99
N TYR A 327 6.96 4.91 -26.21
CA TYR A 327 7.90 4.39 -27.21
C TYR A 327 9.25 4.04 -26.60
N ASP A 328 9.96 3.11 -27.21
CA ASP A 328 11.38 2.90 -26.92
C ASP A 328 12.26 3.99 -27.57
N VAL A 329 13.57 3.95 -27.31
CA VAL A 329 14.52 4.95 -27.86
C VAL A 329 14.51 4.98 -29.40
N PRO A 330 14.44 3.84 -30.11
CA PRO A 330 14.20 3.81 -31.56
C PRO A 330 12.86 4.37 -32.06
N GLY A 331 11.88 4.65 -31.17
CA GLY A 331 10.55 5.14 -31.54
C GLY A 331 9.52 4.04 -31.82
N ARG A 332 9.79 2.79 -31.43
CA ARG A 332 8.81 1.69 -31.58
C ARG A 332 7.83 1.73 -30.42
N PRO A 333 6.54 1.44 -30.63
CA PRO A 333 5.55 1.46 -29.57
C PRO A 333 5.87 0.39 -28.52
N VAL A 334 5.71 0.77 -27.25
CA VAL A 334 5.89 -0.09 -26.06
C VAL A 334 4.55 -0.29 -25.38
N LEU A 335 3.83 0.78 -25.08
CA LEU A 335 2.51 0.74 -24.43
C LEU A 335 1.66 1.92 -24.92
N THR A 336 0.37 1.68 -25.13
CA THR A 336 -0.61 2.75 -25.36
C THR A 336 -1.77 2.61 -24.39
N ALA A 337 -2.31 3.72 -23.92
CA ALA A 337 -3.59 3.79 -23.19
C ALA A 337 -4.44 4.90 -23.81
N GLU A 338 -5.69 4.59 -24.15
CA GLU A 338 -6.61 5.59 -24.72
C GLU A 338 -6.96 6.67 -23.70
N SER A 339 -7.12 6.28 -22.43
CA SER A 339 -7.40 7.21 -21.35
C SER A 339 -6.91 6.64 -20.01
N VAL A 340 -6.19 7.48 -19.26
CA VAL A 340 -5.86 7.28 -17.86
C VAL A 340 -6.52 8.40 -17.10
N ARG A 341 -7.50 8.07 -16.26
CA ARG A 341 -8.19 9.06 -15.42
C ARG A 341 -7.45 9.21 -14.12
N LEU A 342 -7.10 10.47 -13.82
CA LEU A 342 -6.48 10.84 -12.58
C LEU A 342 -7.53 11.39 -11.61
N ARG A 343 -7.35 11.15 -10.32
CA ARG A 343 -8.19 11.75 -9.28
C ARG A 343 -7.32 12.30 -8.16
N PRO A 344 -7.71 13.43 -7.56
CA PRO A 344 -7.06 13.90 -6.34
C PRO A 344 -7.17 12.82 -5.28
N MET A 345 -6.04 12.45 -4.69
CA MET A 345 -6.04 11.57 -3.53
C MET A 345 -6.56 12.36 -2.32
N SER A 346 -7.80 12.09 -1.95
CA SER A 346 -8.29 12.39 -0.61
C SER A 346 -7.50 11.51 0.35
N THR A 347 -6.59 12.10 1.10
CA THR A 347 -5.72 11.36 2.03
C THR A 347 -6.50 10.32 2.84
N PRO A 348 -6.10 9.03 2.88
CA PRO A 348 -6.39 8.18 4.01
C PRO A 348 -5.35 8.52 5.08
N ALA A 349 -5.31 9.79 5.52
CA ALA A 349 -4.55 10.12 6.69
C ALA A 349 -5.26 9.42 7.85
N GLY A 350 -4.65 8.36 8.38
CA GLY A 350 -5.07 7.79 9.64
C GLY A 350 -5.03 8.86 10.71
N ARG A 351 -6.18 9.46 11.01
CA ARG A 351 -6.51 10.14 12.27
C ARG A 351 -8.00 9.97 12.50
N LEU A 352 -8.35 9.74 13.76
CA LEU A 352 -9.71 9.56 14.28
C LEU A 352 -10.74 10.38 13.49
N ARG A 353 -11.79 9.71 13.02
CA ARG A 353 -13.03 10.38 12.65
C ARG A 353 -13.73 10.71 13.95
N GLU A 354 -13.90 11.99 14.24
CA GLU A 354 -14.83 12.42 15.29
C GLU A 354 -16.22 12.54 14.67
N LEU A 355 -17.22 12.09 15.43
CA LEU A 355 -18.60 12.24 15.05
C LEU A 355 -19.02 13.69 15.34
N ALA A 356 -18.88 14.56 14.34
CA ALA A 356 -19.27 15.96 14.45
C ALA A 356 -20.76 16.11 14.14
N TRP A 357 -21.57 16.32 15.19
CA TRP A 357 -22.96 16.75 15.02
C TRP A 357 -22.97 18.24 14.70
N ILE A 358 -23.44 18.58 13.50
CA ILE A 358 -23.72 19.97 13.14
C ILE A 358 -25.21 20.19 13.41
N PRO A 359 -25.58 21.10 14.33
CA PRO A 359 -26.94 21.54 14.45
C PRO A 359 -27.36 22.14 13.10
N LEU A 360 -28.27 21.46 12.41
CA LEU A 360 -28.99 22.11 11.33
C LEU A 360 -29.90 23.12 12.02
N ASP A 361 -29.70 24.41 11.72
CA ASP A 361 -30.64 25.45 12.09
C ASP A 361 -31.82 25.28 11.12
N PRO A 362 -32.94 24.66 11.54
CA PRO A 362 -34.08 24.57 10.67
C PRO A 362 -34.59 26.00 10.59
N GLY A 363 -34.28 26.70 9.49
CA GLY A 363 -34.87 28.00 9.21
C GLY A 363 -36.39 27.94 9.44
N PRO A 364 -37.06 29.08 9.66
CA PRO A 364 -38.47 29.10 10.05
C PRO A 364 -39.27 28.14 9.18
N ALA A 365 -39.82 27.10 9.83
CA ALA A 365 -40.55 26.05 9.15
C ALA A 365 -41.74 26.67 8.43
N ALA A 366 -41.59 26.96 7.15
CA ALA A 366 -42.74 27.04 6.26
C ALA A 366 -43.37 25.63 6.29
N PRO A 367 -44.70 25.49 6.40
CA PRO A 367 -45.34 24.19 6.25
C PRO A 367 -45.00 23.65 4.87
N ALA A 368 -43.99 22.79 4.81
CA ALA A 368 -43.65 22.05 3.61
C ALA A 368 -44.71 20.96 3.49
N GLU A 369 -45.51 21.00 2.43
CA GLU A 369 -46.35 19.87 2.07
C GLU A 369 -45.44 18.65 1.91
N ALA A 370 -45.83 17.53 2.55
CA ALA A 370 -45.13 16.27 2.35
C ALA A 370 -45.14 15.96 0.83
N PRO A 371 -44.04 15.45 0.26
CA PRO A 371 -44.05 14.99 -1.12
C PRO A 371 -45.21 14.04 -1.40
N ASP A 372 -45.79 14.07 -2.60
CA ASP A 372 -46.99 13.28 -2.97
C ASP A 372 -46.86 11.76 -2.74
N ASP A 373 -45.63 11.27 -2.62
CA ASP A 373 -45.29 9.87 -2.37
C ASP A 373 -45.05 9.54 -0.89
N VAL A 374 -45.25 10.49 0.03
CA VAL A 374 -45.06 10.34 1.48
C VAL A 374 -46.38 10.59 2.22
N VAL A 375 -46.77 9.65 3.07
CA VAL A 375 -47.87 9.83 4.03
C VAL A 375 -47.24 10.04 5.40
N VAL A 376 -47.47 11.20 6.00
CA VAL A 376 -46.97 11.53 7.34
C VAL A 376 -48.09 11.37 8.36
N LEU A 377 -47.91 10.47 9.32
CA LEU A 377 -48.71 10.40 10.53
C LEU A 377 -47.94 11.13 11.63
N ASP A 378 -48.32 12.38 11.87
CA ASP A 378 -47.70 13.23 12.89
C ASP A 378 -48.61 13.39 14.11
N GLY A 379 -48.19 12.79 15.22
CA GLY A 379 -48.92 12.80 16.46
C GLY A 379 -50.17 11.90 16.46
N PHE A 380 -50.62 11.56 17.66
CA PHE A 380 -51.85 10.79 17.88
C PHE A 380 -52.82 11.63 18.70
N PRO A 381 -54.10 11.69 18.31
CA PRO A 381 -55.06 12.60 18.94
C PRO A 381 -55.18 12.33 20.45
N PRO A 382 -55.43 13.38 21.26
CA PRO A 382 -55.63 13.20 22.68
C PRO A 382 -56.88 12.34 22.93
N GLY A 383 -56.74 11.34 23.80
CA GLY A 383 -57.81 10.52 24.34
C GLY A 383 -57.97 10.79 25.83
N ALA A 384 -59.14 10.48 26.38
CA ALA A 384 -59.48 10.78 27.79
C ALA A 384 -58.55 10.10 28.80
N ASP A 385 -57.97 8.94 28.44
CA ASP A 385 -57.03 8.18 29.26
C ASP A 385 -55.90 7.53 28.42
N VAL A 386 -54.86 7.03 29.10
CA VAL A 386 -53.66 6.43 28.48
C VAL A 386 -53.99 5.22 27.62
N VAL A 387 -54.88 4.34 28.08
CA VAL A 387 -55.22 3.09 27.39
C VAL A 387 -55.95 3.40 26.09
N SER A 388 -56.92 4.30 26.15
CA SER A 388 -57.64 4.77 24.96
C SER A 388 -56.69 5.42 23.93
N ARG A 389 -55.70 6.20 24.39
CA ARG A 389 -54.68 6.80 23.50
C ARG A 389 -53.80 5.75 22.83
N VAL A 390 -53.31 4.76 23.59
CA VAL A 390 -52.48 3.67 23.06
C VAL A 390 -53.27 2.86 22.01
N HIS A 391 -54.52 2.52 22.29
CA HIS A 391 -55.37 1.80 21.35
C HIS A 391 -55.64 2.60 20.08
N ALA A 392 -55.97 3.89 20.19
CA ALA A 392 -56.23 4.73 19.03
C ALA A 392 -54.97 4.89 18.15
N ALA A 393 -53.81 5.14 18.75
CA ALA A 393 -52.54 5.30 18.05
C ALA A 393 -52.11 4.02 17.32
N THR A 394 -52.12 2.88 18.03
CA THR A 394 -51.73 1.59 17.44
C THR A 394 -52.70 1.14 16.35
N ARG A 395 -54.01 1.39 16.50
CA ARG A 395 -55.00 1.11 15.45
C ARG A 395 -54.79 1.96 14.20
N THR A 396 -54.57 3.26 14.37
CA THR A 396 -54.30 4.17 13.25
C THR A 396 -53.09 3.73 12.44
N VAL A 397 -52.01 3.34 13.13
CA VAL A 397 -50.78 2.85 12.48
C VAL A 397 -50.99 1.46 11.87
N LEU A 398 -51.70 0.56 12.53
CA LEU A 398 -52.01 -0.76 11.99
C LEU A 398 -52.85 -0.67 10.70
N ASP A 399 -53.86 0.19 10.69
CA ASP A 399 -54.70 0.45 9.51
C ASP A 399 -53.82 0.98 8.36
N ALA A 400 -52.93 1.94 8.63
CA ALA A 400 -51.99 2.47 7.62
C ALA A 400 -50.96 1.44 7.13
N LEU A 401 -50.49 0.53 7.99
CA LEU A 401 -49.55 -0.54 7.63
C LEU A 401 -50.21 -1.66 6.82
N THR A 402 -51.52 -1.86 7.00
CA THR A 402 -52.29 -2.90 6.29
C THR A 402 -52.94 -2.41 5.00
N GLU A 403 -53.01 -1.09 4.79
CA GLU A 403 -53.47 -0.51 3.54
C GLU A 403 -52.45 -0.76 2.41
N PRO A 404 -52.84 -1.39 1.28
CA PRO A 404 -51.94 -1.63 0.16
C PRO A 404 -51.60 -0.32 -0.56
N SER A 405 -50.48 0.30 -0.20
CA SER A 405 -49.98 1.54 -0.79
C SER A 405 -48.53 1.41 -1.27
N ARG A 406 -48.18 2.10 -2.36
CA ARG A 406 -46.78 2.29 -2.80
C ARG A 406 -46.12 3.52 -2.18
N ARG A 407 -46.83 4.28 -1.34
CA ARG A 407 -46.33 5.49 -0.69
C ARG A 407 -45.49 5.14 0.54
N ARG A 408 -44.50 5.97 0.83
CA ARG A 408 -43.66 5.86 2.02
C ARG A 408 -44.44 6.37 3.23
N LEU A 409 -44.65 5.52 4.22
CA LEU A 409 -45.28 5.91 5.48
C LEU A 409 -44.21 6.44 6.45
N VAL A 410 -44.36 7.67 6.91
CA VAL A 410 -43.54 8.31 7.93
C VAL A 410 -44.39 8.48 9.18
N ILE A 411 -43.94 7.92 10.29
CA ILE A 411 -44.62 8.01 11.59
C ILE A 411 -43.76 8.86 12.50
N VAL A 412 -44.29 10.01 12.92
CA VAL A 412 -43.60 10.95 13.80
C VAL A 412 -44.14 10.79 15.22
N THR A 413 -43.25 10.47 16.15
CA THR A 413 -43.55 10.31 17.58
C THR A 413 -42.71 11.27 18.39
N HIS A 414 -43.27 11.85 19.45
CA HIS A 414 -42.58 12.83 20.29
C HIS A 414 -42.48 12.31 21.72
N GLY A 415 -41.26 12.13 22.25
CA GLY A 415 -41.07 11.62 23.61
C GLY A 415 -41.53 10.16 23.81
N ALA A 416 -41.53 9.37 22.74
CA ALA A 416 -41.92 7.95 22.74
C ALA A 416 -40.80 6.98 23.14
N VAL A 417 -39.56 7.48 23.26
CA VAL A 417 -38.37 6.73 23.64
C VAL A 417 -37.60 7.56 24.65
N GLY A 418 -37.23 6.96 25.78
CA GLY A 418 -36.40 7.57 26.81
C GLY A 418 -35.04 6.89 26.91
N LEU A 419 -34.03 7.60 27.42
CA LEU A 419 -32.74 7.02 27.79
C LEU A 419 -32.86 6.24 29.11
N PRO A 420 -31.87 5.40 29.47
CA PRO A 420 -31.87 4.70 30.75
C PRO A 420 -32.03 5.67 31.93
N GLY A 421 -33.13 5.55 32.68
CA GLY A 421 -33.44 6.42 33.83
C GLY A 421 -34.33 7.62 33.51
N GLU A 422 -34.76 7.80 32.25
CA GLU A 422 -35.74 8.82 31.87
C GLU A 422 -37.15 8.23 31.76
N ASP A 423 -38.14 9.03 32.15
CA ASP A 423 -39.55 8.70 31.93
C ASP A 423 -39.94 8.88 30.46
N VAL A 424 -40.78 7.99 29.94
CA VAL A 424 -41.33 8.09 28.57
C VAL A 424 -42.67 8.82 28.63
N PRO A 425 -42.75 10.10 28.22
CA PRO A 425 -43.98 10.88 28.32
C PRO A 425 -45.06 10.46 27.32
N ASP A 426 -44.68 9.87 26.17
CA ASP A 426 -45.61 9.40 25.15
C ASP A 426 -45.67 7.86 25.07
N LEU A 427 -46.46 7.27 25.98
CA LEU A 427 -46.70 5.83 25.99
C LEU A 427 -47.44 5.32 24.74
N ALA A 428 -48.23 6.17 24.08
CA ALA A 428 -48.93 5.80 22.85
C ALA A 428 -47.95 5.69 21.68
N GLY A 429 -47.06 6.67 21.53
CA GLY A 429 -45.94 6.60 20.59
C GLY A 429 -45.00 5.42 20.89
N ALA A 430 -44.74 5.10 22.16
CA ALA A 430 -43.91 3.96 22.52
C ALA A 430 -44.52 2.61 22.06
N ALA A 431 -45.83 2.47 22.18
CA ALA A 431 -46.55 1.28 21.69
C ALA A 431 -46.51 1.20 20.14
N VAL A 432 -46.62 2.34 19.46
CA VAL A 432 -46.47 2.43 18.00
C VAL A 432 -45.06 1.99 17.56
N TRP A 433 -44.01 2.37 18.28
CA TRP A 433 -42.65 1.88 18.03
C TRP A 433 -42.55 0.36 18.12
N GLY A 434 -43.19 -0.26 19.12
CA GLY A 434 -43.25 -1.71 19.26
C GLY A 434 -43.98 -2.39 18.09
N LEU A 435 -45.09 -1.81 17.64
CA LEU A 435 -45.86 -2.30 16.50
C LEU A 435 -45.06 -2.25 15.20
N VAL A 436 -44.45 -1.10 14.88
CA VAL A 436 -43.68 -0.90 13.64
C VAL A 436 -42.49 -1.84 13.57
N ARG A 437 -41.74 -2.01 14.68
CA ARG A 437 -40.63 -2.97 14.74
C ARG A 437 -41.05 -4.42 14.52
N SER A 438 -42.31 -4.75 14.83
CA SER A 438 -42.84 -6.11 14.64
C SER A 438 -43.31 -6.35 13.21
N ALA A 439 -43.56 -5.28 12.44
CA ALA A 439 -43.99 -5.32 11.04
C ALA A 439 -42.81 -5.26 10.04
N GLN A 440 -41.62 -4.87 10.53
CA GLN A 440 -40.33 -4.98 9.82
C GLN A 440 -39.79 -6.42 9.92
#